data_AF-A0A1G2JAI2-F1
#
_entry.id   AF-A0A1G2JAI2-F1
#
_cell.length_a   1.000
_cell.length_b   1.000
_cell.length_c   1.000
_cell.angle_alpha   90.00
_cell.angle_beta   90.00
_cell.angle_gamma   90.00
#
_symmetry.space_group_name_H-M   'P 1'
#
loop_
_entity.id
_entity.type
_entity.pdbx_description
1 polymer ?
#
loop_
_entity_poly.entity_id
_entity_poly.type
_entity_poly.pdbx_seq_one_letter_code
_entity_poly.pdbx_strand_id
1 'polypeptide(L)'
;MEKREDFPQTPEVLELLQRVFDLCKRLNDARQELVEEAKKVQSDCDHDFKRIMVLDEHYCSRLDGRGRGEEEVFVGEKCAKCNFFRQRKRGHPWQVCFKCGGPMKHNRMELFGQDRVHVNKCQDCGHEHDTT
;
A
#
# COMPACT_ATOMS: atom_id res chain seq x y z
N MET A 1 16.64 30.32 16.45
CA MET A 1 16.32 30.66 15.06
C MET A 1 17.62 30.66 14.28
N GLU A 2 17.92 29.57 13.58
CA GLU A 2 19.06 29.52 12.67
C GLU A 2 18.80 30.49 11.52
N LYS A 3 19.78 31.37 11.24
CA LYS A 3 19.74 32.24 10.08
C LYS A 3 19.83 31.32 8.85
N ARG A 4 18.78 31.29 8.02
CA ARG A 4 18.91 30.74 6.67
C ARG A 4 19.95 31.59 5.96
N GLU A 5 21.11 31.02 5.66
CA GLU A 5 22.08 31.65 4.79
C GLU A 5 21.42 31.79 3.42
N ASP A 6 21.26 33.03 2.97
CA ASP A 6 20.78 33.31 1.62
C ASP A 6 21.76 32.66 0.63
N PHE A 7 21.25 31.76 -0.21
CA PHE A 7 22.06 31.12 -1.23
C PHE A 7 22.75 32.18 -2.09
N PRO A 8 24.05 32.03 -2.41
CA PRO A 8 24.79 33.00 -3.19
C PRO A 8 24.10 33.24 -4.55
N GLN A 9 23.66 34.47 -4.79
CA GLN A 9 22.93 34.91 -5.99
C GLN A 9 23.88 35.33 -7.13
N THR A 10 25.02 34.64 -7.29
CA THR A 10 25.92 34.99 -8.41
C THR A 10 25.26 34.61 -9.73
N PRO A 11 25.57 35.30 -10.85
CA PRO A 11 25.00 34.98 -12.16
C PRO A 11 25.18 33.52 -12.55
N GLU A 12 26.31 32.91 -12.20
CA GLU A 12 26.61 31.49 -12.47
C GLU A 12 25.70 30.56 -11.67
N VAL A 13 25.45 30.86 -10.39
CA VAL A 13 24.53 30.07 -9.55
C VAL A 13 23.10 30.20 -10.06
N LEU A 14 22.68 31.40 -10.47
CA LEU A 14 21.34 31.62 -11.05
C LEU A 14 21.16 30.87 -12.37
N GLU A 15 22.18 30.85 -13.24
CA GLU A 15 22.14 30.08 -14.48
C GLU A 15 22.05 28.57 -14.21
N LEU A 16 22.82 28.05 -13.24
CA LEU A 16 22.72 26.66 -12.83
C LEU A 16 21.35 26.31 -12.26
N LEU A 17 20.78 27.16 -11.41
CA LEU A 17 19.43 26.97 -10.86
C LEU A 17 18.37 26.96 -11.97
N GLN A 18 18.48 27.85 -12.95
CA GLN A 18 17.58 27.87 -14.11
C GLN A 18 17.69 26.58 -14.93
N ARG A 19 18.92 26.11 -15.21
CA ARG A 19 19.15 24.84 -15.92
C ARG A 19 18.56 23.65 -15.17
N VAL A 20 18.70 23.59 -13.85
CA VAL A 20 18.10 22.56 -13.00
C VAL A 20 16.58 22.62 -13.08
N PHE A 21 16.00 23.81 -13.01
CA PHE A 21 14.56 24.01 -13.14
C PHE A 21 14.03 23.51 -14.49
N ASP A 22 14.70 23.85 -15.58
CA ASP A 22 14.33 23.42 -16.93
C ASP A 22 14.47 21.91 -17.12
N LEU A 23 15.47 21.28 -16.49
CA LEU A 23 15.61 19.82 -16.45
C LEU A 23 14.47 19.16 -15.68
N CYS A 24 14.14 19.68 -14.49
CA CYS A 24 13.02 19.19 -13.68
C CYS A 24 11.70 19.31 -14.43
N LYS A 25 11.47 20.41 -15.16
CA LYS A 25 10.29 20.60 -15.99
C LYS A 25 10.21 19.53 -17.09
N ARG A 26 11.27 19.36 -17.88
CA ARG A 26 11.31 18.34 -18.94
C ARG A 26 11.10 16.93 -18.42
N LEU A 27 11.67 16.61 -17.25
CA LEU A 27 11.47 15.31 -16.61
C LEU A 27 10.02 15.10 -16.18
N ASN A 28 9.35 16.14 -15.69
CA ASN A 28 7.93 16.07 -15.35
C ASN A 28 7.05 15.91 -16.59
N ASP A 29 7.36 16.63 -17.67
CA ASP A 29 6.61 16.52 -18.94
C ASP A 29 6.74 15.11 -19.52
N ALA A 30 7.96 14.58 -19.62
CA ALA A 30 8.21 13.21 -20.08
C ALA A 30 7.55 12.15 -19.18
N ARG A 31 7.56 12.37 -17.85
CA ARG A 31 6.84 11.50 -16.90
C ARG A 31 5.34 11.51 -17.17
N GLN A 32 4.76 12.66 -17.46
CA GLN A 32 3.32 12.79 -17.73
C GLN A 32 2.93 12.06 -19.02
N GLU A 33 3.72 12.21 -20.08
CA GLU A 33 3.54 11.48 -21.34
C GLU A 33 3.57 9.96 -21.12
N LEU A 34 4.58 9.46 -20.39
CA LEU A 34 4.68 8.04 -20.04
C LEU A 34 3.48 7.54 -19.23
N VAL A 35 2.94 8.36 -18.32
CA VAL A 35 1.73 8.02 -17.56
C VAL A 35 0.52 7.90 -18.47
N GLU A 36 0.39 8.77 -19.48
CA GLU A 36 -0.72 8.72 -20.43
C GLU A 36 -0.63 7.52 -21.38
N GLU A 37 0.57 7.20 -21.86
CA GLU A 37 0.80 5.97 -22.64
C GLU A 37 0.51 4.72 -21.81
N ALA A 38 0.99 4.68 -20.56
CA ALA A 38 0.71 3.57 -19.66
C ALA A 38 -0.80 3.40 -19.44
N LYS A 39 -1.56 4.49 -19.30
CA LYS A 39 -3.03 4.43 -19.18
C LYS A 39 -3.70 3.82 -20.40
N LYS A 40 -3.24 4.16 -21.61
CA LYS A 40 -3.76 3.56 -22.86
C LYS A 40 -3.48 2.06 -22.92
N VAL A 41 -2.24 1.66 -22.62
CA VAL A 41 -1.88 0.23 -22.55
C VAL A 41 -2.72 -0.51 -21.51
N GLN A 42 -3.01 0.13 -20.37
CA GLN A 42 -3.82 -0.45 -19.31
C GLN A 42 -5.30 -0.53 -19.67
N SER A 43 -5.86 0.47 -20.38
CA SER A 43 -7.27 0.45 -20.80
C SER A 43 -7.58 -0.62 -21.83
N ASP A 44 -6.61 -0.91 -22.70
CA ASP A 44 -6.78 -1.85 -23.81
C ASP A 44 -6.41 -3.29 -23.41
N CYS A 45 -5.98 -3.49 -22.16
CA CYS A 45 -5.56 -4.78 -21.65
C CYS A 45 -6.75 -5.63 -21.15
N ASP A 46 -6.79 -6.88 -21.59
CA ASP A 46 -7.68 -7.95 -21.11
C ASP A 46 -7.23 -8.52 -19.74
N HIS A 47 -6.98 -7.63 -18.77
CA HIS A 47 -6.26 -7.88 -17.52
C HIS A 47 -6.20 -9.34 -17.01
N ASP A 48 -4.97 -9.86 -16.89
CA ASP A 48 -4.67 -11.14 -16.21
C ASP A 48 -4.12 -10.86 -14.80
N PHE A 49 -5.03 -10.75 -13.83
CA PHE A 49 -4.69 -10.37 -12.46
C PHE A 49 -4.12 -11.54 -11.65
N LYS A 50 -2.95 -11.29 -11.04
CA LYS A 50 -2.33 -12.18 -10.06
C LYS A 50 -2.31 -11.52 -8.69
N ARG A 51 -2.62 -12.29 -7.65
CA ARG A 51 -2.58 -11.82 -6.27
C ARG A 51 -1.15 -11.49 -5.86
N ILE A 52 -0.97 -10.37 -5.18
CA ILE A 52 0.30 -9.95 -4.60
C ILE A 52 0.20 -10.05 -3.08
N MET A 53 1.08 -10.84 -2.53
CA MET A 53 1.31 -10.98 -1.10
C MET A 53 2.63 -10.30 -0.76
N VAL A 54 2.70 -9.64 0.39
CA VAL A 54 3.96 -9.09 0.94
C VAL A 54 4.10 -9.52 2.37
N LEU A 55 5.34 -9.67 2.82
CA LEU A 55 5.62 -9.90 4.22
C LEU A 55 5.34 -8.60 5.01
N ASP A 56 4.51 -8.70 6.04
CA ASP A 56 4.30 -7.60 6.99
C ASP A 56 4.81 -8.02 8.37
N GLU A 57 5.96 -7.48 8.75
CA GLU A 57 6.64 -7.76 10.02
C GLU A 57 5.85 -7.25 11.24
N HIS A 58 4.91 -6.32 11.02
CA HIS A 58 4.11 -5.71 12.08
C HIS A 58 2.69 -6.27 12.13
N TYR A 59 2.26 -7.01 11.09
CA TYR A 59 0.96 -7.64 11.09
C TYR A 59 0.95 -8.88 11.98
N CYS A 60 0.11 -8.84 13.01
CA CYS A 60 -0.20 -9.99 13.86
C CYS A 60 -1.71 -10.20 13.83
N SER A 61 -2.15 -11.36 13.37
CA SER A 61 -3.58 -11.62 13.25
C SER A 61 -4.23 -11.89 14.61
N ARG A 62 -3.49 -12.40 15.60
CA ARG A 62 -4.00 -12.72 16.94
C ARG A 62 -3.14 -12.16 18.09
N LEU A 63 -3.77 -11.64 19.14
CA LEU A 63 -3.16 -11.18 20.40
C LEU A 63 -2.53 -12.33 21.20
N ASP A 64 -3.10 -13.54 21.10
CA ASP A 64 -2.60 -14.73 21.81
C ASP A 64 -1.26 -15.24 21.29
N GLY A 65 -0.76 -14.65 20.21
CA GLY A 65 0.53 -14.96 19.63
C GLY A 65 0.56 -16.20 18.74
N ARG A 66 -0.58 -16.84 18.47
CA ARG A 66 -0.67 -17.80 17.37
C ARG A 66 -0.59 -17.01 16.05
N GLY A 67 0.52 -17.15 15.33
CA GLY A 67 0.80 -16.34 14.14
C GLY A 67 1.67 -15.09 14.39
N ARG A 68 2.56 -15.10 15.40
CA ARG A 68 3.49 -13.97 15.61
C ARG A 68 4.52 -13.86 14.47
N GLY A 69 4.50 -12.69 13.83
CA GLY A 69 5.60 -12.14 13.05
C GLY A 69 5.72 -12.76 11.66
N GLU A 70 5.99 -11.91 10.67
CA GLU A 70 6.26 -12.33 9.29
C GLU A 70 5.07 -13.01 8.61
N GLU A 71 3.88 -12.42 8.76
CA GLU A 71 2.71 -12.89 8.03
C GLU A 71 2.66 -12.29 6.63
N GLU A 72 2.49 -13.14 5.62
CA GLU A 72 2.15 -12.66 4.28
C GLU A 72 0.75 -12.04 4.29
N VAL A 73 0.65 -10.79 3.85
CA VAL A 73 -0.60 -10.05 3.68
C VAL A 73 -0.86 -9.75 2.22
N PHE A 74 -2.10 -9.92 1.80
CA PHE A 74 -2.60 -9.53 0.49
C PHE A 74 -2.64 -8.01 0.39
N VAL A 75 -1.91 -7.43 -0.56
CA VAL A 75 -1.90 -5.97 -0.79
C VAL A 75 -2.71 -5.55 -2.00
N GLY A 76 -3.03 -6.49 -2.88
CA GLY A 76 -3.77 -6.23 -4.10
C GLY A 76 -3.43 -7.23 -5.20
N GLU A 77 -3.85 -6.92 -6.41
CA GLU A 77 -3.60 -7.75 -7.59
C GLU A 77 -2.83 -6.95 -8.63
N LYS A 78 -1.91 -7.60 -9.32
CA LYS A 78 -1.13 -7.01 -10.40
C LYS A 78 -1.43 -7.75 -11.69
N CYS A 79 -1.75 -7.01 -12.75
CA CYS A 79 -1.87 -7.56 -14.08
C CYS A 79 -0.48 -8.01 -14.58
N ALA A 80 -0.35 -9.27 -15.00
CA ALA A 80 0.91 -9.81 -15.52
C ALA A 80 1.34 -9.19 -16.87
N LYS A 81 0.37 -8.63 -17.62
CA LYS A 81 0.58 -8.05 -18.97
C LYS A 81 0.93 -6.56 -18.90
N CYS A 82 0.02 -5.74 -18.36
CA CYS A 82 0.15 -4.28 -18.38
C CYS A 82 0.67 -3.68 -17.06
N ASN A 83 1.05 -4.52 -16.09
CA ASN A 83 1.51 -4.11 -14.75
C ASN A 83 0.52 -3.26 -13.94
N PHE A 84 -0.73 -3.09 -14.39
CA PHE A 84 -1.77 -2.40 -13.64
C PHE A 84 -1.96 -3.05 -12.26
N PHE A 85 -1.93 -2.23 -11.21
CA PHE A 85 -2.06 -2.69 -9.84
C PHE A 85 -3.39 -2.26 -9.24
N ARG A 86 -4.23 -3.24 -8.91
CA ARG A 86 -5.48 -3.06 -8.19
C ARG A 86 -5.24 -3.26 -6.70
N GLN A 87 -5.23 -2.17 -5.94
CA GLN A 87 -5.05 -2.23 -4.48
C GLN A 87 -6.17 -3.05 -3.81
N ARG A 88 -5.83 -3.76 -2.73
CA ARG A 88 -6.81 -4.32 -1.79
C ARG A 88 -7.74 -3.20 -1.31
N LYS A 89 -9.02 -3.55 -1.06
CA LYS A 89 -9.98 -2.65 -0.41
C LYS A 89 -9.38 -2.11 0.91
N ARG A 90 -9.55 -0.79 1.11
CA ARG A 90 -9.19 -0.15 2.38
C ARG A 90 -10.20 -0.56 3.45
N GLY A 91 -9.71 -0.80 4.66
CA GLY A 91 -10.53 -1.15 5.81
C GLY A 91 -9.67 -1.64 6.96
N HIS A 92 -10.23 -1.62 8.16
CA HIS A 92 -9.57 -2.19 9.32
C HIS A 92 -9.47 -3.72 9.18
N PRO A 93 -8.48 -4.37 9.82
CA PRO A 93 -8.32 -5.82 9.75
C PRO A 93 -9.54 -6.64 10.21
N TRP A 94 -10.40 -6.07 11.07
CA TRP A 94 -11.67 -6.68 11.48
C TRP A 94 -12.84 -6.43 10.51
N GLN A 95 -12.63 -5.66 9.45
CA GLN A 95 -13.60 -5.40 8.38
C GLN A 95 -13.20 -6.05 7.05
N VAL A 96 -11.90 -6.02 6.74
CA VAL A 96 -11.32 -6.58 5.51
C VAL A 96 -10.20 -7.52 5.89
N CYS A 97 -10.27 -8.76 5.42
CA CYS A 97 -9.27 -9.77 5.71
C CYS A 97 -7.95 -9.43 5.03
N PHE A 98 -6.87 -9.38 5.80
CA PHE A 98 -5.55 -9.07 5.25
C PHE A 98 -4.92 -10.26 4.53
N LYS A 99 -5.40 -11.49 4.71
CA LYS A 99 -4.95 -12.66 3.94
C LYS A 99 -5.58 -12.74 2.55
N CYS A 100 -6.89 -12.52 2.44
CA CYS A 100 -7.59 -12.74 1.17
C CYS A 100 -8.21 -11.48 0.54
N GLY A 101 -8.40 -10.39 1.30
CA GLY A 101 -9.15 -9.20 0.87
C GLY A 101 -10.66 -9.31 1.01
N GLY A 102 -11.15 -10.44 1.52
CA GLY A 102 -12.57 -10.75 1.75
C GLY A 102 -13.16 -10.04 2.96
N PRO A 103 -14.50 -10.03 3.09
CA PRO A 103 -15.17 -9.39 4.22
C PRO A 103 -14.95 -10.17 5.52
N MET A 104 -14.71 -9.44 6.60
CA MET A 104 -14.64 -9.95 7.97
C MET A 104 -15.95 -9.70 8.68
N LYS A 105 -16.37 -10.64 9.53
CA LYS A 105 -17.54 -10.48 10.41
C LYS A 105 -17.20 -10.90 11.82
N HIS A 106 -17.84 -10.29 12.80
CA HIS A 106 -17.78 -10.76 14.17
C HIS A 106 -18.23 -12.23 14.24
N ASN A 107 -17.44 -13.06 14.92
CA ASN A 107 -17.72 -14.48 15.08
C ASN A 107 -18.05 -14.80 16.54
N ARG A 108 -17.15 -14.44 17.46
CA ARG A 108 -17.30 -14.74 18.89
C ARG A 108 -16.51 -13.77 19.76
N MET A 109 -16.78 -13.80 21.05
CA MET A 109 -15.91 -13.23 22.07
C MET A 109 -15.13 -14.34 22.76
N GLU A 110 -13.85 -14.10 23.01
CA GLU A 110 -12.98 -14.97 23.80
C GLU A 110 -12.44 -14.19 25.02
N LEU A 111 -12.06 -14.90 26.07
CA LEU A 111 -11.31 -14.32 27.19
C LEU A 111 -9.82 -14.59 26.96
N PHE A 112 -9.02 -13.53 26.92
CA PHE A 112 -7.56 -13.62 26.88
C PHE A 112 -6.99 -12.95 28.13
N GLY A 113 -6.56 -13.77 29.10
CA GLY A 113 -6.24 -13.28 30.44
C GLY A 113 -7.50 -12.74 31.14
N GLN A 114 -7.51 -11.45 31.46
CA GLN A 114 -8.66 -10.74 32.05
C GLN A 114 -9.47 -9.95 31.01
N ASP A 115 -8.96 -9.84 29.77
CA ASP A 115 -9.56 -9.02 28.73
C ASP A 115 -10.54 -9.83 27.87
N ARG A 116 -11.63 -9.17 27.45
CA ARG A 116 -12.55 -9.71 26.45
C ARG A 116 -12.07 -9.29 25.08
N VAL A 117 -11.80 -10.25 24.21
CA VAL A 117 -11.37 -10.00 22.83
C VAL A 117 -12.47 -10.41 21.86
N HIS A 118 -12.74 -9.55 20.88
CA HIS A 118 -13.66 -9.83 19.80
C HIS A 118 -12.92 -10.54 18.68
N VAL A 119 -13.30 -11.78 18.38
CA VAL A 119 -12.75 -12.53 17.26
C VAL A 119 -13.62 -12.32 16.03
N ASN A 120 -13.01 -11.78 14.98
CA ASN A 120 -13.62 -11.55 13.67
C ASN A 120 -13.10 -12.62 12.70
N LYS A 121 -13.98 -13.15 11.85
CA LYS A 121 -13.65 -14.22 10.90
C LYS A 121 -13.97 -13.83 9.47
N CYS A 122 -13.02 -14.08 8.58
CA CYS A 122 -13.18 -13.89 7.15
C CYS A 122 -14.20 -14.90 6.61
N GLN A 123 -15.18 -14.41 5.85
CA GLN A 123 -16.20 -15.25 5.23
C GLN A 123 -15.67 -16.07 4.05
N ASP A 124 -14.57 -15.62 3.43
CA ASP A 124 -14.04 -16.24 2.20
C ASP A 124 -12.96 -17.29 2.48
N CYS A 125 -12.04 -16.99 3.42
CA CYS A 125 -10.90 -17.87 3.71
C CYS A 125 -10.86 -18.41 5.15
N GLY A 126 -11.79 -18.00 6.01
CA GLY A 126 -11.86 -18.44 7.41
C GLY A 126 -10.77 -17.89 8.33
N HIS A 127 -9.87 -17.03 7.83
CA HIS A 127 -8.85 -16.33 8.63
C HIS A 127 -9.50 -15.54 9.76
N GLU A 128 -8.90 -15.59 10.95
CA GLU A 128 -9.40 -14.92 12.14
C GLU A 128 -8.52 -13.73 12.51
N HIS A 129 -9.14 -12.66 13.00
CA HIS A 129 -8.46 -11.50 13.56
C HIS A 129 -9.14 -11.08 14.86
N ASP A 130 -8.37 -10.92 15.93
CA ASP A 130 -8.90 -10.43 17.20
C ASP A 130 -8.70 -8.92 17.36
N THR A 131 -9.61 -8.32 18.13
CA THR A 131 -9.57 -6.92 18.51
C THR A 131 -9.95 -6.81 19.98
N THR A 132 -9.18 -6.04 20.76
CA THR A 132 -9.55 -5.64 22.12
C THR A 132 -10.68 -4.64 22.11
#